data_AF-A0A966ENR6-F1
#
_entry.id   AF-A0A966ENR6-F1
#
_cell.length_a   1.000
_cell.length_b   1.000
_cell.length_c   1.000
_cell.angle_alpha   90.00
_cell.angle_beta   90.00
_cell.angle_gamma   90.00
#
_symmetry.space_group_name_H-M   'P 1'
#
loop_
_entity.id
_entity.type
_entity.pdbx_description
1 polymer ?
#
loop_
_entity_poly.entity_id
_entity_poly.type
_entity_poly.pdbx_seq_one_letter_code
_entity_poly.pdbx_strand_id
1 'polypeptide(L)'
;AEIERLMRFVSIGIEEGGDYAFENGIKLACQAVLTSPFFLFRVEIQLDPNDPHATYRIDEYELASRLSYFIWSSMPDDELFLHATQSTLRKNLKSQVTRMLKDQKAKSLTSNFAGQWLQLRDVSIVDPDPKTYKEFDDELKISMKRETEMLFEHILKEDLPVTDLLSASYSFINKRLSKHYGIKGFEGDGFRKTSLEGTRRKGILTHGSILTITSNATRTSPVKRGKWILENILGTPPPEPPPGVDELDGNKKLKGNLRQRLEQHRENPNCSSCHALMDPLGLAYENFNGIGRWREKDEGSLIDASGKLVSGESFKTHEEFQKILLTAKREDFLRCASEMMLTYALGRGIEFYDKLAIETIVESLNSSDLKFSALVFGVVKSVPFQYRRGDGRRIYD
;
A
#
# COMPACT_ATOMS: atom_id res chain seq x y z
N ALA A 1 17.11 -18.38 -32.71
CA ALA A 1 17.48 -16.98 -32.45
C ALA A 1 18.28 -16.81 -31.15
N GLU A 2 17.66 -16.80 -29.96
CA GLU A 2 18.40 -16.47 -28.72
C GLU A 2 19.40 -17.56 -28.28
N ILE A 3 19.01 -18.84 -28.35
CA ILE A 3 19.93 -19.96 -28.08
C ILE A 3 21.13 -19.91 -29.03
N GLU A 4 20.90 -19.68 -30.32
CA GLU A 4 21.98 -19.54 -31.32
C GLU A 4 22.90 -18.35 -31.00
N ARG A 5 22.34 -17.23 -30.51
CA ARG A 5 23.14 -16.08 -30.05
C ARG A 5 24.06 -16.48 -28.90
N LEU A 6 23.55 -17.20 -27.90
CA LEU A 6 24.33 -17.67 -26.75
C LEU A 6 25.36 -18.75 -27.15
N MET A 7 25.02 -19.64 -28.08
CA MET A 7 25.93 -20.66 -28.60
C MET A 7 27.15 -20.07 -29.31
N ARG A 8 27.07 -18.84 -29.84
CA ARG A 8 28.26 -18.13 -30.36
C ARG A 8 29.28 -17.83 -29.25
N PHE A 9 28.83 -17.40 -28.07
CA PHE A 9 29.74 -17.18 -26.93
C PHE A 9 30.34 -18.50 -26.42
N VAL A 10 29.55 -19.58 -26.43
CA VAL A 10 30.05 -20.93 -26.13
C VAL A 10 31.15 -21.32 -27.11
N SER A 11 30.92 -21.12 -28.42
CA SER A 11 31.88 -21.48 -29.48
C SER A 11 33.19 -20.68 -29.35
N ILE A 12 33.12 -19.37 -29.09
CA ILE A 12 34.30 -18.53 -28.84
C ILE A 12 35.12 -19.08 -27.66
N GLY A 13 34.48 -19.39 -26.53
CA GLY A 13 35.21 -19.92 -25.38
C GLY A 13 35.79 -21.31 -25.59
N ILE A 14 35.16 -22.13 -26.45
CA ILE A 14 35.70 -23.44 -26.86
C ILE A 14 36.94 -23.27 -27.75
N GLU A 15 36.90 -22.34 -28.71
CA GLU A 15 38.00 -22.09 -29.64
C GLU A 15 39.22 -21.46 -28.93
N GLU A 16 39.00 -20.58 -27.97
CA GLU A 16 40.06 -19.82 -27.29
C GLU A 16 40.54 -20.47 -25.97
N GLY A 17 39.80 -21.45 -25.43
CA GLY A 17 39.93 -21.86 -24.04
C GLY A 17 40.93 -22.98 -23.72
N GLY A 18 41.59 -23.58 -24.71
CA GLY A 18 42.61 -24.63 -24.51
C GLY A 18 42.10 -25.80 -23.66
N ASP A 19 42.84 -26.16 -22.61
CA ASP A 19 42.47 -27.26 -21.68
C ASP A 19 41.16 -27.02 -20.91
N TYR A 20 40.66 -25.79 -20.88
CA TYR A 20 39.40 -25.39 -20.23
C TYR A 20 38.38 -24.84 -21.25
N ALA A 21 38.45 -25.30 -22.49
CA ALA A 21 37.60 -24.87 -23.60
C ALA A 21 36.09 -24.90 -23.25
N PHE A 22 35.63 -25.99 -22.64
CA PHE A 22 34.22 -26.12 -22.29
C PHE A 22 33.79 -25.13 -21.20
N GLU A 23 34.55 -25.07 -20.09
CA GLU A 23 34.26 -24.19 -18.96
C GLU A 23 34.28 -22.71 -19.37
N ASN A 24 35.24 -22.32 -20.22
CA ASN A 24 35.33 -20.95 -20.73
C ASN A 24 34.15 -20.62 -21.66
N GLY A 25 33.72 -21.55 -22.52
CA GLY A 25 32.52 -21.38 -23.35
C GLY A 25 31.26 -21.16 -22.51
N ILE A 26 31.03 -21.99 -21.50
CA ILE A 26 29.89 -21.83 -20.59
C ILE A 26 29.99 -20.51 -19.81
N LYS A 27 31.19 -20.19 -19.28
CA LYS A 27 31.43 -18.93 -18.55
C LYS A 27 31.08 -17.71 -19.40
N LEU A 28 31.53 -17.66 -20.66
CA LEU A 28 31.25 -16.53 -21.56
C LEU A 28 29.75 -16.40 -21.88
N ALA A 29 29.06 -17.52 -22.13
CA ALA A 29 27.61 -17.49 -22.33
C ALA A 29 26.86 -17.04 -21.07
N CYS A 30 27.26 -17.51 -19.88
CA CYS A 30 26.70 -17.04 -18.61
C CYS A 30 26.96 -15.54 -18.40
N GLN A 31 28.18 -15.06 -18.69
CA GLN A 31 28.49 -13.63 -18.63
C GLN A 31 27.56 -12.83 -19.57
N ALA A 32 27.40 -13.27 -20.83
CA ALA A 32 26.53 -12.62 -21.80
C ALA A 32 25.05 -12.58 -21.35
N VAL A 33 24.57 -13.63 -20.66
CA VAL A 33 23.23 -13.64 -20.05
C VAL A 33 23.16 -12.63 -18.91
N LEU A 34 24.08 -12.69 -17.94
CA LEU A 34 24.05 -11.86 -16.73
C LEU A 34 24.26 -10.37 -17.01
N THR A 35 24.95 -10.02 -18.09
CA THR A 35 25.13 -8.61 -18.52
C THR A 35 24.10 -8.17 -19.56
N SER A 36 23.16 -9.03 -19.95
CA SER A 36 22.12 -8.69 -20.92
C SER A 36 21.15 -7.67 -20.35
N PRO A 37 20.74 -6.64 -21.10
CA PRO A 37 19.65 -5.76 -20.69
C PRO A 37 18.34 -6.52 -20.39
N PHE A 38 18.09 -7.66 -21.04
CA PHE A 38 16.91 -8.51 -20.79
C PHE A 38 16.98 -9.27 -19.46
N PHE A 39 18.19 -9.43 -18.89
CA PHE A 39 18.39 -10.00 -17.57
C PHE A 39 18.34 -8.91 -16.49
N LEU A 40 18.98 -7.77 -16.75
CA LEU A 40 19.09 -6.66 -15.80
C LEU A 40 17.82 -5.82 -15.70
N PHE A 41 17.04 -5.73 -16.77
CA PHE A 41 15.84 -4.90 -16.85
C PHE A 41 14.65 -5.70 -17.36
N ARG A 42 13.46 -5.34 -16.85
CA ARG A 42 12.19 -5.78 -17.43
C ARG A 42 11.87 -4.88 -18.62
N VAL A 43 12.47 -5.18 -19.77
CA VAL A 43 12.25 -4.43 -21.00
C VAL A 43 11.09 -5.05 -21.76
N GLU A 44 10.06 -4.25 -22.01
CA GLU A 44 9.07 -4.57 -23.06
C GLU A 44 9.48 -3.81 -24.31
N ILE A 45 9.63 -4.50 -25.43
CA ILE A 45 10.21 -3.92 -26.64
C ILE A 45 9.09 -3.29 -27.45
N GLN A 46 9.22 -1.99 -27.70
CA GLN A 46 8.40 -1.36 -28.72
C GLN A 46 9.04 -1.49 -30.09
N LEU A 47 8.26 -1.93 -31.09
CA LEU A 47 8.71 -1.98 -32.49
C LEU A 47 8.97 -0.56 -33.04
N ASP A 48 8.13 0.42 -32.67
CA ASP A 48 8.30 1.84 -33.00
C ASP A 48 8.58 2.70 -31.75
N PRO A 49 9.82 2.70 -31.22
CA PRO A 49 10.16 3.31 -29.93
C PRO A 49 10.19 4.85 -29.91
N ASN A 50 9.77 5.51 -31.00
CA ASN A 50 9.80 6.97 -31.14
C ASN A 50 8.42 7.57 -31.46
N ASP A 51 7.35 6.77 -31.41
CA ASP A 51 5.99 7.27 -31.62
C ASP A 51 5.21 7.31 -30.30
N PRO A 52 5.09 8.49 -29.65
CA PRO A 52 4.29 8.67 -28.42
C PRO A 52 2.79 8.43 -28.62
N HIS A 53 2.30 8.48 -29.86
CA HIS A 53 0.90 8.24 -30.18
C HIS A 53 0.61 6.77 -30.47
N ALA A 54 1.64 5.99 -30.81
CA ALA A 54 1.48 4.56 -30.99
C ALA A 54 1.35 3.83 -29.65
N THR A 55 0.30 3.01 -29.56
CA THR A 55 0.09 2.08 -28.45
C THR A 55 0.14 0.67 -28.99
N TYR A 56 0.83 -0.20 -28.26
CA TYR A 56 1.01 -1.58 -28.66
C TYR A 56 0.58 -2.49 -27.53
N ARG A 57 -0.08 -3.57 -27.90
CA ARG A 57 -0.43 -4.61 -26.96
C ARG A 57 0.83 -5.40 -26.65
N ILE A 58 1.16 -5.51 -25.37
CA ILE A 58 2.33 -6.29 -24.93
C ILE A 58 2.18 -7.74 -25.37
N ASP A 59 3.26 -8.47 -25.58
CA ASP A 59 3.17 -9.89 -25.92
C ASP A 59 2.79 -10.76 -24.71
N GLU A 60 2.76 -12.08 -24.89
CA GLU A 60 2.33 -13.00 -23.85
C GLU A 60 3.44 -13.25 -22.80
N TYR A 61 4.73 -13.08 -23.15
CA TYR A 61 5.85 -13.15 -22.21
C TYR A 61 5.93 -11.89 -21.35
N GLU A 62 5.73 -10.73 -21.96
CA GLU A 62 5.64 -9.44 -21.29
C GLU A 62 4.45 -9.44 -20.31
N LEU A 63 3.30 -9.98 -20.72
CA LEU A 63 2.15 -10.15 -19.82
C LEU A 63 2.44 -11.12 -18.67
N ALA A 64 3.06 -12.27 -18.93
CA ALA A 64 3.47 -13.22 -17.90
C ALA A 64 4.42 -12.55 -16.89
N SER A 65 5.39 -11.78 -17.39
CA SER A 65 6.32 -11.00 -16.58
C SER A 65 5.58 -9.97 -15.72
N ARG A 66 4.73 -9.11 -16.31
CA ARG A 66 3.93 -8.13 -15.56
C ARG A 66 3.11 -8.79 -14.45
N LEU A 67 2.41 -9.89 -14.74
CA LEU A 67 1.62 -10.64 -13.75
C LEU A 67 2.48 -11.16 -12.60
N SER A 68 3.59 -11.82 -12.92
CA SER A 68 4.47 -12.44 -11.92
C SER A 68 5.09 -11.41 -10.98
N TYR A 69 5.61 -10.30 -11.50
CA TYR A 69 6.20 -9.28 -10.65
C TYR A 69 5.17 -8.44 -9.89
N PHE A 70 3.98 -8.25 -10.48
CA PHE A 70 2.87 -7.61 -9.77
C PHE A 70 2.38 -8.47 -8.60
N ILE A 71 2.00 -9.72 -8.83
CA ILE A 71 1.34 -10.55 -7.81
C ILE A 71 2.35 -11.24 -6.88
N TRP A 72 3.51 -11.65 -7.40
CA TRP A 72 4.49 -12.47 -6.67
C TRP A 72 5.82 -11.75 -6.39
N SER A 73 6.06 -10.56 -6.96
CA SER A 73 7.36 -9.89 -6.90
C SER A 73 8.54 -10.82 -7.26
N SER A 74 8.30 -11.73 -8.21
CA SER A 74 9.23 -12.78 -8.64
C SER A 74 8.99 -13.10 -10.11
N MET A 75 9.93 -13.82 -10.74
CA MET A 75 9.79 -14.28 -12.12
C MET A 75 8.56 -15.19 -12.32
N PRO A 76 8.05 -15.31 -13.58
CA PRO A 76 7.00 -16.26 -13.92
C PRO A 76 7.39 -17.70 -13.55
N ASP A 77 6.39 -18.53 -13.26
CA ASP A 77 6.59 -19.96 -13.09
C ASP A 77 6.43 -20.69 -14.43
N ASP A 78 6.69 -22.01 -14.42
CA ASP A 78 6.65 -22.84 -15.63
C ASP A 78 5.28 -22.81 -16.31
N GLU A 79 4.19 -22.72 -15.53
CA GLU A 79 2.82 -22.65 -16.09
C GLU A 79 2.57 -21.32 -16.82
N LEU A 80 3.02 -20.19 -16.25
CA LEU A 80 2.96 -18.90 -16.95
C LEU A 80 3.86 -18.88 -18.19
N PHE A 81 5.07 -19.45 -18.12
CA PHE A 81 5.96 -19.55 -19.27
C PHE A 81 5.37 -20.45 -20.37
N LEU A 82 4.71 -21.55 -20.00
CA LEU A 82 4.02 -22.43 -20.95
C LEU A 82 2.90 -21.68 -21.68
N HIS A 83 2.06 -20.95 -20.93
CA HIS A 83 1.00 -20.15 -21.51
C HIS A 83 1.52 -19.02 -22.40
N ALA A 84 2.63 -18.38 -22.00
CA ALA A 84 3.30 -17.37 -22.82
C ALA A 84 3.84 -17.97 -24.13
N THR A 85 4.55 -19.09 -24.04
CA THR A 85 5.11 -19.83 -25.18
C THR A 85 4.03 -20.24 -26.18
N GLN A 86 2.91 -20.74 -25.67
CA GLN A 86 1.79 -21.22 -26.49
C GLN A 86 0.84 -20.10 -26.93
N SER A 87 1.07 -18.85 -26.53
CA SER A 87 0.18 -17.72 -26.77
C SER A 87 -1.27 -17.96 -26.29
N THR A 88 -1.40 -18.54 -25.10
CA THR A 88 -2.69 -18.89 -24.48
C THR A 88 -2.95 -18.18 -23.14
N LEU A 89 -2.02 -17.36 -22.64
CA LEU A 89 -2.14 -16.71 -21.33
C LEU A 89 -3.36 -15.81 -21.27
N ARG A 90 -3.60 -14.97 -22.28
CA ARG A 90 -4.78 -14.08 -22.29
C ARG A 90 -6.12 -14.83 -22.29
N LYS A 91 -6.18 -15.97 -22.98
CA LYS A 91 -7.38 -16.83 -22.99
C LYS A 91 -7.65 -17.44 -21.60
N ASN A 92 -6.58 -17.64 -20.82
CA ASN A 92 -6.61 -18.22 -19.48
C ASN A 92 -6.34 -17.19 -18.36
N LEU A 93 -6.50 -15.89 -18.64
CA LEU A 93 -6.05 -14.83 -17.72
C LEU A 93 -6.74 -14.90 -16.37
N LYS A 94 -8.05 -15.20 -16.36
CA LYS A 94 -8.83 -15.31 -15.11
C LYS A 94 -8.38 -16.49 -14.25
N SER A 95 -8.18 -17.66 -14.85
CA SER A 95 -7.71 -18.84 -14.11
C SER A 95 -6.29 -18.62 -13.59
N GLN A 96 -5.38 -18.06 -14.40
CA GLN A 96 -4.00 -17.82 -13.99
C GLN A 96 -3.90 -16.81 -12.84
N VAL A 97 -4.54 -15.64 -12.91
CA VAL A 97 -4.51 -14.68 -11.80
C VAL A 97 -5.13 -15.28 -10.52
N THR A 98 -6.24 -16.02 -10.63
CA THR A 98 -6.86 -16.68 -9.46
C THR A 98 -5.92 -17.70 -8.83
N ARG A 99 -5.23 -18.50 -9.64
CA ARG A 99 -4.21 -19.46 -9.20
C ARG A 99 -3.08 -18.73 -8.48
N MET A 100 -2.57 -17.67 -9.10
CA MET A 100 -1.46 -16.89 -8.55
C MET A 100 -1.80 -16.24 -7.21
N LEU A 101 -3.00 -15.69 -7.05
CA LEU A 101 -3.45 -15.08 -5.79
C LEU A 101 -3.57 -16.09 -4.63
N LYS A 102 -3.77 -17.38 -4.94
CA LYS A 102 -3.82 -18.46 -3.95
C LYS A 102 -2.45 -19.03 -3.60
N ASP A 103 -1.43 -18.75 -4.41
CA ASP A 103 -0.07 -19.22 -4.20
C ASP A 103 0.60 -18.50 -3.01
N GLN A 104 1.51 -19.17 -2.30
CA GLN A 104 2.22 -18.56 -1.18
C GLN A 104 3.07 -17.35 -1.58
N LYS A 105 3.54 -17.29 -2.83
CA LYS A 105 4.24 -16.13 -3.38
C LYS A 105 3.39 -14.86 -3.35
N ALA A 106 2.05 -14.96 -3.39
CA ALA A 106 1.15 -13.79 -3.29
C ALA A 106 1.25 -13.06 -1.95
N LYS A 107 1.90 -13.64 -0.94
CA LYS A 107 2.30 -12.93 0.29
C LYS A 107 3.13 -11.67 0.00
N SER A 108 3.77 -11.57 -1.16
CA SER A 108 4.44 -10.33 -1.59
C SER A 108 3.49 -9.15 -1.72
N LEU A 109 2.21 -9.34 -2.08
CA LEU A 109 1.23 -8.25 -2.06
C LEU A 109 1.03 -7.71 -0.64
N THR A 110 1.13 -8.55 0.38
CA THR A 110 1.11 -8.09 1.77
C THR A 110 2.42 -7.38 2.15
N SER A 111 3.57 -8.03 1.98
CA SER A 111 4.85 -7.47 2.47
C SER A 111 5.34 -6.26 1.65
N ASN A 112 5.02 -6.21 0.36
CA ASN A 112 5.44 -5.15 -0.54
C ASN A 112 4.34 -4.12 -0.76
N PHE A 113 3.22 -4.51 -1.35
CA PHE A 113 2.17 -3.54 -1.69
C PHE A 113 1.53 -2.93 -0.44
N ALA A 114 0.96 -3.72 0.47
CA ALA A 114 0.39 -3.17 1.70
C ALA A 114 1.45 -2.49 2.59
N GLY A 115 2.68 -3.02 2.57
CA GLY A 115 3.82 -2.42 3.27
C GLY A 115 4.16 -1.00 2.77
N GLN A 116 4.01 -0.72 1.48
CA GLN A 116 4.21 0.59 0.88
C GLN A 116 2.96 1.46 1.02
N TRP A 117 1.80 0.97 0.57
CA TRP A 117 0.54 1.71 0.57
C TRP A 117 0.16 2.16 1.99
N LEU A 118 0.23 1.27 2.97
CA LEU A 118 -0.15 1.62 4.35
C LEU A 118 1.05 2.09 5.19
N GLN A 119 2.21 2.31 4.56
CA GLN A 119 3.46 2.75 5.21
C GLN A 119 3.91 1.86 6.38
N LEU A 120 3.58 0.56 6.36
CA LEU A 120 3.91 -0.37 7.46
C LEU A 120 5.41 -0.61 7.63
N ARG A 121 6.22 -0.23 6.64
CA ARG A 121 7.68 -0.26 6.73
C ARG A 121 8.20 0.72 7.77
N ASP A 122 7.49 1.83 7.97
CA ASP A 122 7.90 2.91 8.86
C ASP A 122 7.71 2.55 10.33
N VAL A 123 6.91 1.53 10.63
CA VAL A 123 6.72 0.99 12.00
C VAL A 123 8.05 0.56 12.63
N SER A 124 9.05 0.18 11.82
CA SER A 124 10.37 -0.21 12.33
C SER A 124 11.23 0.98 12.76
N ILE A 125 10.99 2.16 12.22
CA ILE A 125 11.82 3.37 12.44
C ILE A 125 11.15 4.40 13.37
N VAL A 126 9.86 4.22 13.71
CA VAL A 126 9.23 5.06 14.74
C VAL A 126 9.86 4.79 16.10
N ASP A 127 10.10 5.87 16.84
CA ASP A 127 10.71 5.83 18.17
C ASP A 127 9.89 6.68 19.16
N PRO A 128 8.73 6.17 19.65
CA PRO A 128 7.98 6.81 20.72
C PRO A 128 8.83 6.96 21.98
N ASP A 129 8.76 8.13 22.61
CA ASP A 129 9.56 8.49 23.78
C ASP A 129 9.29 7.51 24.94
N PRO A 130 10.30 6.77 25.42
CA PRO A 130 10.13 5.80 26.49
C PRO A 130 9.65 6.40 27.82
N LYS A 131 9.88 7.71 28.05
CA LYS A 131 9.37 8.38 29.27
C LYS A 131 7.86 8.53 29.21
N THR A 132 7.33 8.85 28.03
CA THR A 132 5.89 8.99 27.76
C THR A 132 5.21 7.62 27.60
N TYR A 133 5.82 6.71 26.86
CA TYR A 133 5.25 5.43 26.43
C TYR A 133 6.03 4.23 26.96
N LYS A 134 6.08 4.09 28.29
CA LYS A 134 6.90 3.08 29.00
C LYS A 134 6.67 1.62 28.60
N GLU A 135 5.48 1.28 28.11
CA GLU A 135 5.11 -0.09 27.70
C GLU A 135 5.44 -0.38 26.23
N PHE A 136 5.98 0.60 25.48
CA PHE A 136 6.28 0.44 24.07
C PHE A 136 7.69 -0.15 23.89
N ASP A 137 7.76 -1.34 23.29
CA ASP A 137 9.00 -2.07 22.98
C ASP A 137 9.01 -2.51 21.50
N ASP A 138 10.17 -2.97 21.01
CA ASP A 138 10.32 -3.39 19.61
C ASP A 138 9.43 -4.60 19.25
N GLU A 139 9.20 -5.48 20.22
CA GLU A 139 8.30 -6.62 20.04
C GLU A 139 6.83 -6.20 19.87
N LEU A 140 6.41 -5.11 20.49
CA LEU A 140 5.10 -4.51 20.27
C LEU A 140 5.02 -3.89 18.88
N LYS A 141 6.07 -3.21 18.39
CA LYS A 141 6.15 -2.73 17.00
C LYS A 141 5.96 -3.88 16.02
N ILE A 142 6.70 -4.98 16.20
CA ILE A 142 6.60 -6.19 15.37
C ILE A 142 5.18 -6.74 15.41
N SER A 143 4.58 -6.81 16.61
CA SER A 143 3.23 -7.34 16.76
C SER A 143 2.18 -6.47 16.06
N MET A 144 2.24 -5.14 16.23
CA MET A 144 1.36 -4.17 15.58
C MET A 144 1.46 -4.23 14.05
N LYS A 145 2.68 -4.30 13.52
CA LYS A 145 2.89 -4.44 12.07
C LYS A 145 2.26 -5.73 11.57
N ARG A 146 2.51 -6.85 12.27
CA ARG A 146 2.02 -8.17 11.87
C ARG A 146 0.50 -8.26 11.92
N GLU A 147 -0.16 -7.60 12.87
CA GLU A 147 -1.63 -7.48 12.92
C GLU A 147 -2.20 -6.94 11.59
N THR A 148 -1.68 -5.81 11.12
CA THR A 148 -2.16 -5.16 9.89
C THR A 148 -1.84 -5.99 8.65
N GLU A 149 -0.63 -6.57 8.58
CA GLU A 149 -0.27 -7.50 7.51
C GLU A 149 -1.21 -8.71 7.47
N MET A 150 -1.54 -9.32 8.63
CA MET A 150 -2.41 -10.49 8.69
C MET A 150 -3.85 -10.17 8.32
N LEU A 151 -4.38 -9.00 8.70
CA LEU A 151 -5.70 -8.56 8.25
C LEU A 151 -5.73 -8.41 6.73
N PHE A 152 -4.73 -7.74 6.14
CA PHE A 152 -4.62 -7.59 4.69
C PHE A 152 -4.48 -8.95 3.99
N GLU A 153 -3.59 -9.81 4.49
CA GLU A 153 -3.36 -11.16 3.98
C GLU A 153 -4.63 -12.01 4.01
N HIS A 154 -5.44 -11.87 5.07
CA HIS A 154 -6.73 -12.55 5.17
C HIS A 154 -7.75 -12.06 4.16
N ILE A 155 -7.92 -10.73 4.01
CA ILE A 155 -8.84 -10.14 3.03
C ILE A 155 -8.46 -10.57 1.62
N LEU A 156 -7.17 -10.58 1.29
CA LEU A 156 -6.64 -11.06 0.02
C LEU A 156 -6.95 -12.55 -0.21
N LYS A 157 -6.60 -13.42 0.74
CA LYS A 157 -6.71 -14.88 0.59
C LYS A 157 -8.15 -15.38 0.55
N GLU A 158 -9.01 -14.80 1.36
CA GLU A 158 -10.43 -15.16 1.45
C GLU A 158 -11.29 -14.38 0.44
N ASP A 159 -10.69 -13.55 -0.41
CA ASP A 159 -11.37 -12.74 -1.43
C ASP A 159 -12.51 -11.89 -0.84
N LEU A 160 -12.25 -11.27 0.31
CA LEU A 160 -13.21 -10.44 1.03
C LEU A 160 -13.32 -9.05 0.40
N PRO A 161 -14.38 -8.29 0.71
CA PRO A 161 -14.51 -6.90 0.30
C PRO A 161 -13.28 -6.07 0.68
N VAL A 162 -12.74 -5.25 -0.23
CA VAL A 162 -11.61 -4.35 0.08
C VAL A 162 -11.95 -3.36 1.21
N THR A 163 -13.24 -3.06 1.40
CA THR A 163 -13.76 -2.23 2.49
C THR A 163 -13.66 -2.91 3.86
N ASP A 164 -13.35 -4.20 3.96
CA ASP A 164 -13.01 -4.84 5.24
C ASP A 164 -11.74 -4.25 5.84
N LEU A 165 -10.82 -3.68 5.04
CA LEU A 165 -9.68 -2.91 5.56
C LEU A 165 -10.16 -1.79 6.47
N LEU A 166 -11.28 -1.15 6.10
CA LEU A 166 -11.88 -0.11 6.91
C LEU A 166 -12.90 -0.65 7.90
N SER A 167 -13.56 -1.78 7.67
CA SER A 167 -14.77 -2.17 8.42
C SER A 167 -14.69 -3.47 9.20
N ALA A 168 -13.59 -4.23 9.12
CA ALA A 168 -13.47 -5.51 9.80
C ALA A 168 -13.71 -5.39 11.32
N SER A 169 -14.71 -6.13 11.81
CA SER A 169 -15.02 -6.31 13.24
C SER A 169 -14.22 -7.46 13.86
N TYR A 170 -13.11 -7.83 13.24
CA TYR A 170 -12.17 -8.84 13.69
C TYR A 170 -10.75 -8.38 13.37
N SER A 171 -9.76 -8.92 14.08
CA SER A 171 -8.34 -8.72 13.79
C SER A 171 -7.54 -9.96 14.16
N PHE A 172 -6.22 -9.92 13.94
CA PHE A 172 -5.28 -10.98 14.29
C PHE A 172 -4.45 -10.53 15.48
N ILE A 173 -4.75 -11.10 16.65
CA ILE A 173 -4.23 -10.64 17.92
C ILE A 173 -3.38 -11.75 18.55
N ASN A 174 -2.23 -11.37 19.11
CA ASN A 174 -1.42 -12.22 19.98
C ASN A 174 -1.52 -11.73 21.44
N LYS A 175 -0.91 -12.44 22.38
CA LYS A 175 -0.92 -12.07 23.82
C LYS A 175 -0.38 -10.67 24.10
N ARG A 176 0.58 -10.18 23.32
CA ARG A 176 1.17 -8.85 23.52
C ARG A 176 0.17 -7.76 23.12
N LEU A 177 -0.44 -7.88 21.93
CA LEU A 177 -1.49 -6.96 21.47
C LEU A 177 -2.73 -7.04 22.34
N SER A 178 -3.12 -8.21 22.83
CA SER A 178 -4.30 -8.34 23.69
C SER A 178 -4.10 -7.54 24.98
N LYS A 179 -2.91 -7.62 25.61
CA LYS A 179 -2.55 -6.80 26.78
C LYS A 179 -2.55 -5.31 26.43
N HIS A 180 -1.94 -4.93 25.31
CA HIS A 180 -1.86 -3.54 24.86
C HIS A 180 -3.24 -2.92 24.58
N TYR A 181 -4.14 -3.71 23.99
CA TYR A 181 -5.48 -3.28 23.61
C TYR A 181 -6.54 -3.47 24.70
N GLY A 182 -6.20 -4.14 25.81
CA GLY A 182 -7.14 -4.45 26.89
C GLY A 182 -8.16 -5.55 26.53
N ILE A 183 -7.82 -6.44 25.60
CA ILE A 183 -8.67 -7.57 25.18
C ILE A 183 -8.37 -8.78 26.07
N LYS A 184 -9.38 -9.27 26.78
CA LYS A 184 -9.26 -10.41 27.72
C LYS A 184 -9.33 -11.76 26.97
N GLY A 185 -8.90 -12.84 27.64
CA GLY A 185 -9.10 -14.21 27.15
C GLY A 185 -8.06 -14.73 26.17
N PHE A 186 -6.84 -14.17 26.17
CA PHE A 186 -5.73 -14.62 25.33
C PHE A 186 -4.70 -15.42 26.12
N GLU A 187 -4.41 -16.63 25.62
CA GLU A 187 -3.33 -17.49 26.08
C GLU A 187 -2.34 -17.74 24.92
N GLY A 188 -1.09 -18.12 25.19
CA GLY A 188 -0.07 -18.41 24.16
C GLY A 188 0.40 -17.21 23.33
N ASP A 189 1.50 -17.37 22.59
CA ASP A 189 2.19 -16.24 21.93
C ASP A 189 1.84 -16.08 20.43
N GLY A 190 1.09 -17.03 19.85
CA GLY A 190 0.67 -17.00 18.45
C GLY A 190 -0.47 -16.03 18.15
N PHE A 191 -0.53 -15.56 16.90
CA PHE A 191 -1.63 -14.74 16.38
C PHE A 191 -2.89 -15.58 16.14
N ARG A 192 -4.05 -15.04 16.53
CA ARG A 192 -5.36 -15.68 16.31
C ARG A 192 -6.34 -14.68 15.73
N LYS A 193 -7.16 -15.11 14.76
CA LYS A 193 -8.33 -14.32 14.33
C LYS A 193 -9.26 -14.17 15.53
N THR A 194 -9.62 -12.95 15.89
CA THR A 194 -10.42 -12.65 17.08
C THR A 194 -11.44 -11.58 16.78
N SER A 195 -12.67 -11.79 17.28
CA SER A 195 -13.73 -10.79 17.21
C SER A 195 -13.34 -9.55 18.02
N LEU A 196 -13.60 -8.38 17.46
CA LEU A 196 -13.45 -7.07 18.08
C LEU A 196 -14.80 -6.52 18.58
N GLU A 197 -15.86 -7.32 18.56
CA GLU A 197 -17.15 -6.94 19.13
C GLU A 197 -17.03 -6.55 20.61
N GLY A 198 -17.73 -5.49 21.00
CA GLY A 198 -17.63 -4.91 22.34
C GLY A 198 -16.34 -4.11 22.60
N THR A 199 -15.42 -4.05 21.64
CA THR A 199 -14.25 -3.16 21.70
C THR A 199 -14.50 -1.86 20.92
N ARG A 200 -13.57 -0.90 21.04
CA ARG A 200 -13.52 0.32 20.22
C ARG A 200 -12.72 0.14 18.92
N ARG A 201 -12.29 -1.08 18.58
CA ARG A 201 -11.44 -1.33 17.41
C ARG A 201 -12.25 -1.88 16.26
N LYS A 202 -11.97 -1.37 15.06
CA LYS A 202 -12.58 -1.81 13.81
C LYS A 202 -11.74 -1.33 12.63
N GLY A 203 -11.27 -2.25 11.79
CA GLY A 203 -10.41 -1.95 10.64
C GLY A 203 -9.05 -1.30 10.98
N ILE A 204 -8.25 -1.10 9.94
CA ILE A 204 -6.83 -0.68 10.03
C ILE A 204 -6.63 0.70 10.67
N LEU A 205 -7.62 1.59 10.59
CA LEU A 205 -7.53 2.93 11.17
C LEU A 205 -7.50 2.90 12.71
N THR A 206 -7.86 1.77 13.31
CA THR A 206 -7.76 1.52 14.74
C THR A 206 -6.58 0.59 15.10
N HIS A 207 -5.75 0.18 14.15
CA HIS A 207 -4.57 -0.65 14.44
C HIS A 207 -3.44 0.18 15.04
N GLY A 208 -2.71 -0.40 15.98
CA GLY A 208 -1.58 0.24 16.65
C GLY A 208 -0.49 0.68 15.68
N SER A 209 -0.25 -0.06 14.59
CA SER A 209 0.74 0.31 13.58
C SER A 209 0.42 1.65 12.94
N ILE A 210 -0.83 1.83 12.48
CA ILE A 210 -1.27 3.04 11.80
C ILE A 210 -1.34 4.22 12.77
N LEU A 211 -1.87 3.99 13.97
CA LEU A 211 -1.97 5.02 15.02
C LEU A 211 -0.59 5.52 15.47
N THR A 212 0.42 4.66 15.44
CA THR A 212 1.80 5.00 15.83
C THR A 212 2.54 5.75 14.73
N ILE A 213 2.53 5.28 13.48
CA ILE A 213 3.23 5.96 12.37
C ILE A 213 2.64 7.34 12.06
N THR A 214 1.38 7.58 12.45
CA THR A 214 0.69 8.86 12.29
C THR A 214 0.77 9.76 13.53
N SER A 215 1.65 9.46 14.49
CA SER A 215 1.86 10.22 15.72
C SER A 215 3.29 10.77 15.83
N ASN A 216 3.52 11.63 16.83
CA ASN A 216 4.87 12.09 17.19
C ASN A 216 5.40 11.25 18.36
N ALA A 217 6.71 11.34 18.62
CA ALA A 217 7.36 10.55 19.67
C ALA A 217 6.73 10.71 21.06
N THR A 218 6.24 11.91 21.41
CA THR A 218 5.71 12.23 22.75
C THR A 218 4.20 12.46 22.79
N ARG A 219 3.51 12.48 21.64
CA ARG A 219 2.09 12.84 21.54
C ARG A 219 1.45 12.39 20.23
N THR A 220 0.13 12.36 20.20
CA THR A 220 -0.67 12.21 18.97
C THR A 220 -0.43 13.37 17.99
N SER A 221 -0.78 13.16 16.71
CA SER A 221 -0.73 14.21 15.69
C SER A 221 -1.92 14.14 14.74
N PRO A 222 -3.02 14.88 15.01
CA PRO A 222 -4.16 14.96 14.11
C PRO A 222 -3.79 15.41 12.69
N VAL A 223 -2.79 16.28 12.55
CA VAL A 223 -2.31 16.75 11.25
C VAL A 223 -1.69 15.60 10.46
N LYS A 224 -0.71 14.88 11.04
CA LYS A 224 -0.05 13.74 10.37
C LYS A 224 -1.05 12.62 10.06
N ARG A 225 -1.96 12.33 11.00
CA ARG A 225 -3.00 11.32 10.82
C ARG A 225 -4.01 11.71 9.74
N GLY A 226 -4.46 12.96 9.73
CA GLY A 226 -5.38 13.48 8.72
C GLY A 226 -4.76 13.47 7.34
N LYS A 227 -3.50 13.92 7.21
CA LYS A 227 -2.71 13.81 5.98
C LYS A 227 -2.63 12.36 5.50
N TRP A 228 -2.29 11.43 6.39
CA TRP A 228 -2.19 10.01 6.04
C TRP A 228 -3.52 9.44 5.54
N ILE A 229 -4.65 9.82 6.15
CA ILE A 229 -6.00 9.40 5.70
C ILE A 229 -6.30 9.99 4.30
N LEU A 230 -6.01 11.27 4.06
CA LEU A 230 -6.20 11.90 2.75
C LEU A 230 -5.39 11.19 1.66
N GLU A 231 -4.12 10.89 1.93
CA GLU A 231 -3.20 10.26 0.99
C GLU A 231 -3.52 8.78 0.74
N ASN A 232 -3.70 8.00 1.81
CA ASN A 232 -3.71 6.54 1.74
C ASN A 232 -5.11 5.95 1.75
N ILE A 233 -6.13 6.72 2.13
CA ILE A 233 -7.52 6.24 2.20
C ILE A 233 -8.43 6.98 1.24
N LEU A 234 -8.24 8.29 1.01
CA LEU A 234 -9.17 9.09 0.21
C LEU A 234 -8.62 9.54 -1.16
N GLY A 235 -7.33 9.32 -1.44
CA GLY A 235 -6.71 9.72 -2.72
C GLY A 235 -6.75 11.23 -2.98
N THR A 236 -6.79 12.05 -1.93
CA THR A 236 -6.92 13.51 -2.02
C THR A 236 -5.85 14.20 -1.18
N PRO A 237 -4.55 13.99 -1.51
CA PRO A 237 -3.44 14.53 -0.73
C PRO A 237 -3.60 16.04 -0.49
N PRO A 238 -3.30 16.54 0.73
CA PRO A 238 -3.29 17.97 0.96
C PRO A 238 -2.20 18.65 0.11
N PRO A 239 -2.34 19.95 -0.22
CA PRO A 239 -1.28 20.68 -0.90
C PRO A 239 0.00 20.68 -0.05
N GLU A 240 1.15 20.84 -0.70
CA GLU A 240 2.42 20.99 0.00
C GLU A 240 2.37 22.19 0.97
N PRO A 241 3.03 22.10 2.13
CA PRO A 241 3.06 23.19 3.08
C PRO A 241 3.72 24.43 2.44
N PRO A 242 3.24 25.65 2.75
CA PRO A 242 3.88 26.87 2.28
C PRO A 242 5.36 26.93 2.72
N PRO A 243 6.27 27.47 1.89
CA PRO A 243 7.68 27.64 2.27
C PRO A 243 7.81 28.47 3.55
N GLY A 244 8.67 28.03 4.48
CA GLY A 244 9.02 28.79 5.69
C GLY A 244 8.02 28.73 6.85
N VAL A 245 7.10 27.76 6.86
CA VAL A 245 6.21 27.50 8.00
C VAL A 245 6.82 26.43 8.90
N ASP A 246 7.27 26.83 10.10
CA ASP A 246 7.75 25.89 11.12
C ASP A 246 6.59 25.04 11.69
N GLU A 247 6.88 23.78 12.06
CA GLU A 247 5.93 22.91 12.79
C GLU A 247 5.62 23.53 14.16
N LEU A 248 4.56 24.34 14.24
CA LEU A 248 4.09 25.04 15.45
C LEU A 248 5.19 25.92 16.06
N ASP A 249 5.20 27.23 15.76
CA ASP A 249 6.05 28.24 16.40
C ASP A 249 6.34 27.91 17.87
N GLY A 250 7.55 27.39 18.15
CA GLY A 250 8.00 27.05 19.50
C GLY A 250 8.01 28.26 20.45
N ASN A 251 7.83 29.46 19.91
CA ASN A 251 7.80 30.72 20.61
C ASN A 251 6.43 31.07 21.23
N LYS A 252 5.33 30.44 20.79
CA LYS A 252 4.00 30.66 21.37
C LYS A 252 3.62 29.46 22.26
N LYS A 253 3.60 29.65 23.58
CA LYS A 253 3.10 28.64 24.53
C LYS A 253 1.58 28.49 24.37
N LEU A 254 1.15 27.67 23.41
CA LEU A 254 -0.25 27.27 23.23
C LEU A 254 -0.73 26.54 24.48
N LYS A 255 -1.89 26.95 25.01
CA LYS A 255 -2.44 26.42 26.26
C LYS A 255 -3.55 25.40 26.01
N GLY A 256 -3.80 24.54 27.00
CA GLY A 256 -4.89 23.56 26.93
C GLY A 256 -4.49 22.23 26.30
N ASN A 257 -5.48 21.39 26.04
CA ASN A 257 -5.30 20.07 25.42
C ASN A 257 -4.92 20.19 23.94
N LEU A 258 -4.59 19.06 23.30
CA LEU A 258 -4.16 19.05 21.90
C LEU A 258 -5.12 19.77 20.94
N ARG A 259 -6.43 19.55 21.11
CA ARG A 259 -7.46 20.17 20.27
C ARG A 259 -7.46 21.69 20.42
N GLN A 260 -7.43 22.19 21.65
CA GLN A 260 -7.39 23.63 21.92
C GLN A 260 -6.13 24.29 21.38
N ARG A 261 -4.97 23.60 21.45
CA ARG A 261 -3.72 24.09 20.86
C ARG A 261 -3.81 24.15 19.33
N LEU A 262 -4.42 23.14 18.71
CA LEU A 262 -4.62 23.09 17.26
C LEU A 262 -5.59 24.18 16.80
N GLU A 263 -6.66 24.45 17.54
CA GLU A 263 -7.59 25.55 17.28
C GLU A 263 -6.88 26.91 17.35
N GLN A 264 -6.05 27.15 18.39
CA GLN A 264 -5.21 28.36 18.49
C GLN A 264 -4.22 28.48 17.31
N HIS A 265 -3.65 27.37 16.85
CA HIS A 265 -2.73 27.38 15.70
C HIS A 265 -3.45 27.78 14.39
N ARG A 266 -4.70 27.33 14.22
CA ARG A 266 -5.53 27.61 13.04
C ARG A 266 -6.09 29.03 12.99
N GLU A 267 -5.91 29.85 14.03
CA GLU A 267 -6.24 31.28 13.97
C GLU A 267 -5.44 32.00 12.89
N ASN A 268 -4.27 31.45 12.48
CA ASN A 268 -3.51 31.95 11.34
C ASN A 268 -4.23 31.62 10.02
N PRO A 269 -4.65 32.62 9.22
CA PRO A 269 -5.31 32.39 7.94
C PRO A 269 -4.52 31.50 6.98
N ASN A 270 -3.18 31.58 7.00
CA ASN A 270 -2.30 30.78 6.16
C ASN A 270 -2.33 29.28 6.49
N CYS A 271 -2.72 28.93 7.73
CA CYS A 271 -2.78 27.54 8.20
C CYS A 271 -4.20 26.96 8.09
N SER A 272 -5.23 27.79 8.28
CA SER A 272 -6.62 27.36 8.45
C SER A 272 -7.18 26.54 7.28
N SER A 273 -6.81 26.86 6.04
CA SER A 273 -7.34 26.23 4.82
C SER A 273 -6.90 24.77 4.68
N CYS A 274 -5.60 24.49 4.84
CA CYS A 274 -5.05 23.14 4.76
C CYS A 274 -5.49 22.29 5.97
N HIS A 275 -5.48 22.89 7.16
CA HIS A 275 -5.92 22.23 8.38
C HIS A 275 -7.42 21.86 8.38
N ALA A 276 -8.27 22.63 7.69
CA ALA A 276 -9.68 22.28 7.54
C ALA A 276 -9.88 20.93 6.82
N LEU A 277 -8.95 20.51 5.97
CA LEU A 277 -8.97 19.23 5.28
C LEU A 277 -8.50 18.08 6.16
N MET A 278 -7.42 18.29 6.94
CA MET A 278 -6.74 17.22 7.69
C MET A 278 -7.27 17.04 9.11
N ASP A 279 -7.42 18.13 9.85
CA ASP A 279 -7.62 18.08 11.30
C ASP A 279 -8.87 17.29 11.70
N PRO A 280 -10.05 17.45 11.06
CA PRO A 280 -11.21 16.64 11.40
C PRO A 280 -10.92 15.14 11.27
N LEU A 281 -10.28 14.72 10.17
CA LEU A 281 -9.96 13.31 9.89
C LEU A 281 -9.04 12.73 10.98
N GLY A 282 -8.03 13.50 11.40
CA GLY A 282 -7.10 13.08 12.44
C GLY A 282 -7.70 13.09 13.85
N LEU A 283 -8.49 14.12 14.17
CA LEU A 283 -9.18 14.28 15.45
C LEU A 283 -10.22 13.19 15.70
N ALA A 284 -10.81 12.62 14.64
CA ALA A 284 -11.74 11.50 14.73
C ALA A 284 -11.18 10.36 15.59
N TYR A 285 -9.87 10.11 15.54
CA TYR A 285 -9.19 9.03 16.27
C TYR A 285 -8.44 9.50 17.52
N GLU A 286 -8.71 10.70 18.03
CA GLU A 286 -7.90 11.30 19.11
C GLU A 286 -8.01 10.58 20.47
N ASN A 287 -9.07 9.79 20.66
CA ASN A 287 -9.18 8.86 21.78
C ASN A 287 -8.13 7.74 21.75
N PHE A 288 -7.42 7.54 20.64
CA PHE A 288 -6.24 6.68 20.59
C PHE A 288 -4.97 7.50 20.78
N ASN A 289 -4.18 7.15 21.79
CA ASN A 289 -2.90 7.82 22.06
C ASN A 289 -1.84 7.51 20.98
N GLY A 290 -0.64 8.08 21.12
CA GLY A 290 0.45 7.95 20.13
C GLY A 290 0.97 6.53 19.89
N ILE A 291 0.60 5.55 20.72
CA ILE A 291 0.89 4.12 20.52
C ILE A 291 -0.39 3.29 20.33
N GLY A 292 -1.51 3.95 20.06
CA GLY A 292 -2.78 3.33 19.75
C GLY A 292 -3.57 2.75 20.93
N ARG A 293 -3.29 3.13 22.19
CA ARG A 293 -4.15 2.78 23.35
C ARG A 293 -5.30 3.76 23.49
N TRP A 294 -6.46 3.25 23.91
CA TRP A 294 -7.62 4.09 24.20
C TRP A 294 -7.40 4.97 25.43
N ARG A 295 -7.90 6.20 25.37
CA ARG A 295 -7.92 7.19 26.45
C ARG A 295 -9.16 8.08 26.37
N GLU A 296 -9.67 8.48 27.52
CA GLU A 296 -10.80 9.43 27.62
C GLU A 296 -10.33 10.86 27.86
N LYS A 297 -9.11 11.04 28.37
CA LYS A 297 -8.56 12.34 28.73
C LYS A 297 -7.20 12.61 28.10
N ASP A 298 -6.97 13.87 27.77
CA ASP A 298 -5.69 14.44 27.35
C ASP A 298 -5.36 15.64 28.25
N GLU A 299 -4.19 15.63 28.87
CA GLU A 299 -3.76 16.65 29.83
C GLU A 299 -4.84 17.02 30.88
N GLY A 300 -5.58 16.02 31.36
CA GLY A 300 -6.62 16.16 32.39
C GLY A 300 -8.00 16.60 31.87
N SER A 301 -8.10 16.99 30.60
CA SER A 301 -9.38 17.36 29.95
C SER A 301 -9.96 16.19 29.17
N LEU A 302 -11.29 16.13 29.07
CA LEU A 302 -11.97 15.15 28.21
C LEU A 302 -11.59 15.38 26.74
N ILE A 303 -11.39 14.28 26.02
CA ILE A 303 -11.11 14.32 24.59
C ILE A 303 -12.42 14.52 23.84
N ASP A 304 -12.42 15.52 22.96
CA ASP A 304 -13.46 15.71 21.95
C ASP A 304 -12.92 15.23 20.60
N ALA A 305 -13.45 14.11 20.11
CA ALA A 305 -13.13 13.53 18.81
C ALA A 305 -14.12 13.97 17.71
N SER A 306 -15.05 14.87 18.00
CA SER A 306 -16.04 15.33 17.02
C SER A 306 -15.40 16.19 15.93
N GLY A 307 -16.00 16.20 14.74
CA GLY A 307 -15.51 17.00 13.63
C GLY A 307 -16.54 17.16 12.53
N LYS A 308 -16.22 18.04 11.58
CA LYS A 308 -17.00 18.27 10.36
C LYS A 308 -16.05 18.32 9.18
N LEU A 309 -16.32 17.51 8.15
CA LEU A 309 -15.58 17.51 6.91
C LEU A 309 -15.93 18.74 6.07
N VAL A 310 -15.02 19.14 5.18
CA VAL A 310 -15.29 20.24 4.22
C VAL A 310 -16.46 19.95 3.28
N SER A 311 -16.76 18.67 3.05
CA SER A 311 -17.94 18.22 2.29
C SER A 311 -19.26 18.28 3.08
N GLY A 312 -19.20 18.59 4.38
CA GLY A 312 -20.37 18.90 5.21
C GLY A 312 -20.76 17.84 6.23
N GLU A 313 -20.31 16.59 6.07
CA GLU A 313 -20.59 15.50 7.00
C GLU A 313 -19.98 15.78 8.37
N SER A 314 -20.74 15.50 9.43
CA SER A 314 -20.32 15.70 10.82
C SER A 314 -20.35 14.39 11.58
N PHE A 315 -19.46 14.23 12.55
CA PHE A 315 -19.35 13.05 13.40
C PHE A 315 -18.95 13.45 14.82
N LYS A 316 -19.27 12.60 15.79
CA LYS A 316 -18.91 12.76 17.21
C LYS A 316 -17.87 11.75 17.67
N THR A 317 -17.73 10.63 16.98
CA THR A 317 -16.81 9.54 17.35
C THR A 317 -16.09 8.97 16.12
N HIS A 318 -15.02 8.20 16.35
CA HIS A 318 -14.33 7.50 15.27
C HIS A 318 -15.25 6.49 14.56
N GLU A 319 -16.18 5.84 15.27
CA GLU A 319 -17.13 4.90 14.67
C GLU A 319 -18.10 5.60 13.71
N GLU A 320 -18.57 6.80 14.07
CA GLU A 320 -19.38 7.63 13.17
C GLU A 320 -18.57 8.11 11.95
N PHE A 321 -17.31 8.52 12.16
CA PHE A 321 -16.43 8.90 11.05
C PHE A 321 -16.15 7.72 10.10
N GLN A 322 -15.90 6.54 10.65
CA GLN A 322 -15.72 5.31 9.88
C GLN A 322 -16.98 4.94 9.08
N LYS A 323 -18.18 5.21 9.62
CA LYS A 323 -19.43 5.08 8.86
C LYS A 323 -19.45 6.03 7.66
N ILE A 324 -18.99 7.28 7.81
CA ILE A 324 -18.86 8.24 6.70
C ILE A 324 -17.91 7.71 5.63
N LEU A 325 -16.77 7.12 6.04
CA LEU A 325 -15.82 6.49 5.10
C LEU A 325 -16.45 5.35 4.29
N LEU A 326 -17.32 4.56 4.92
CA LEU A 326 -17.98 3.41 4.32
C LEU A 326 -19.24 3.77 3.51
N THR A 327 -19.73 5.01 3.61
CA THR A 327 -20.92 5.48 2.88
C THR A 327 -20.57 6.63 1.95
N ALA A 328 -20.48 7.84 2.48
CA ALA A 328 -20.31 9.07 1.69
C ALA A 328 -18.95 9.16 0.98
N LYS A 329 -17.89 8.54 1.55
CA LYS A 329 -16.53 8.54 0.98
C LYS A 329 -16.10 7.17 0.43
N ARG A 330 -17.05 6.24 0.25
CA ARG A 330 -16.71 4.88 -0.20
C ARG A 330 -16.07 4.89 -1.58
N GLU A 331 -16.60 5.68 -2.50
CA GLU A 331 -16.05 5.82 -3.86
C GLU A 331 -14.64 6.41 -3.84
N ASP A 332 -14.36 7.39 -2.98
CA ASP A 332 -13.02 7.96 -2.80
C ASP A 332 -12.02 6.89 -2.33
N PHE A 333 -12.45 6.01 -1.40
CA PHE A 333 -11.64 4.88 -0.95
C PHE A 333 -11.39 3.85 -2.05
N LEU A 334 -12.41 3.46 -2.82
CA LEU A 334 -12.24 2.51 -3.92
C LEU A 334 -11.33 3.07 -5.02
N ARG A 335 -11.45 4.37 -5.32
CA ARG A 335 -10.56 5.07 -6.25
C ARG A 335 -9.12 5.07 -5.75
N CYS A 336 -8.89 5.48 -4.50
CA CYS A 336 -7.56 5.48 -3.88
C CYS A 336 -6.93 4.07 -3.89
N ALA A 337 -7.67 3.04 -3.48
CA ALA A 337 -7.19 1.65 -3.52
C ALA A 337 -6.84 1.20 -4.95
N SER A 338 -7.63 1.62 -5.95
CA SER A 338 -7.39 1.34 -7.37
C SER A 338 -6.14 2.05 -7.90
N GLU A 339 -5.95 3.32 -7.56
CA GLU A 339 -4.76 4.11 -7.90
C GLU A 339 -3.49 3.51 -7.29
N MET A 340 -3.52 3.14 -6.01
CA MET A 340 -2.39 2.55 -5.31
C MET A 340 -2.01 1.19 -5.91
N MET A 341 -3.01 0.33 -6.17
CA MET A 341 -2.78 -0.98 -6.78
C MET A 341 -2.23 -0.85 -8.20
N LEU A 342 -2.79 0.07 -9.01
CA LEU A 342 -2.34 0.30 -10.38
C LEU A 342 -0.92 0.88 -10.40
N THR A 343 -0.61 1.84 -9.53
CA THR A 343 0.75 2.38 -9.34
C THR A 343 1.75 1.27 -9.03
N TYR A 344 1.40 0.40 -8.08
CA TYR A 344 2.25 -0.73 -7.69
C TYR A 344 2.45 -1.73 -8.83
N ALA A 345 1.39 -2.05 -9.58
CA ALA A 345 1.43 -2.98 -10.70
C ALA A 345 2.27 -2.47 -11.87
N LEU A 346 2.21 -1.16 -12.15
CA LEU A 346 2.92 -0.52 -13.27
C LEU A 346 4.35 -0.12 -12.90
N GLY A 347 4.64 0.10 -11.61
CA GLY A 347 5.94 0.62 -11.15
C GLY A 347 6.18 2.09 -11.50
N ARG A 348 5.11 2.85 -11.78
CA ARG A 348 5.13 4.30 -12.04
C ARG A 348 3.90 4.97 -11.44
N GLY A 349 3.95 6.28 -11.23
CA GLY A 349 2.81 7.07 -10.81
C GLY A 349 1.67 7.08 -11.84
N ILE A 350 0.47 7.40 -11.38
CA ILE A 350 -0.73 7.60 -12.19
C ILE A 350 -0.65 8.93 -12.92
N GLU A 351 -1.00 8.93 -14.20
CA GLU A 351 -1.06 10.11 -15.04
C GLU A 351 -2.50 10.44 -15.42
N PHE A 352 -2.74 11.65 -15.97
CA PHE A 352 -4.09 12.10 -16.32
C PHE A 352 -4.84 11.14 -17.27
N TYR A 353 -4.12 10.41 -18.11
CA TYR A 353 -4.68 9.46 -19.08
C TYR A 353 -5.03 8.09 -18.47
N ASP A 354 -4.60 7.79 -17.24
CA ASP A 354 -4.96 6.56 -16.53
C ASP A 354 -6.35 6.67 -15.85
N LYS A 355 -6.95 7.86 -15.81
CA LYS A 355 -8.24 8.13 -15.16
C LYS A 355 -9.35 7.15 -15.56
N LEU A 356 -9.50 6.90 -16.87
CA LEU A 356 -10.54 6.00 -17.38
C LEU A 356 -10.31 4.54 -16.93
N ALA A 357 -9.03 4.13 -16.80
CA ALA A 357 -8.70 2.80 -16.30
C ALA A 357 -9.10 2.67 -14.82
N ILE A 358 -8.84 3.69 -14.00
CA ILE A 358 -9.23 3.72 -12.59
C ILE A 358 -10.75 3.68 -12.44
N GLU A 359 -11.50 4.48 -13.21
CA GLU A 359 -12.96 4.46 -13.21
C GLU A 359 -13.51 3.06 -13.56
N THR A 360 -12.94 2.42 -14.58
CA THR A 360 -13.32 1.04 -14.96
C THR A 360 -13.04 0.03 -13.85
N ILE A 361 -11.93 0.17 -13.12
CA ILE A 361 -11.60 -0.70 -11.98
C ILE A 361 -12.62 -0.52 -10.86
N VAL A 362 -12.99 0.72 -10.53
CA VAL A 362 -13.99 1.03 -9.50
C VAL A 362 -15.37 0.49 -9.88
N GLU A 363 -15.79 0.62 -11.14
CA GLU A 363 -17.03 0.00 -11.65
C GLU A 363 -17.00 -1.54 -11.52
N SER A 364 -15.87 -2.16 -11.83
CA SER A 364 -15.68 -3.60 -11.66
C SER A 364 -15.77 -4.03 -10.19
N LEU A 365 -15.25 -3.22 -9.26
CA LEU A 365 -15.36 -3.47 -7.83
C LEU A 365 -16.82 -3.40 -7.37
N ASN A 366 -17.52 -2.33 -7.75
CA ASN A 366 -18.92 -2.11 -7.39
C ASN A 366 -19.85 -3.23 -7.92
N SER A 367 -19.54 -3.81 -9.08
CA SER A 367 -20.29 -4.95 -9.66
C SER A 367 -19.89 -6.33 -9.13
N SER A 368 -18.86 -6.42 -8.27
CA SER A 368 -18.29 -7.68 -7.78
C SER A 368 -18.26 -7.75 -6.25
N ASP A 369 -19.24 -7.15 -5.56
CA ASP A 369 -19.32 -7.09 -4.10
C ASP A 369 -18.04 -6.57 -3.43
N LEU A 370 -17.31 -5.68 -4.12
CA LEU A 370 -16.05 -5.08 -3.69
C LEU A 370 -14.91 -6.08 -3.41
N LYS A 371 -15.01 -7.30 -3.92
CA LYS A 371 -14.01 -8.37 -3.71
C LYS A 371 -12.60 -7.94 -4.06
N PHE A 372 -11.62 -8.35 -3.25
CA PHE A 372 -10.22 -8.02 -3.49
C PHE A 372 -9.72 -8.53 -4.86
N SER A 373 -10.13 -9.73 -5.28
CA SER A 373 -9.77 -10.24 -6.61
C SER A 373 -10.26 -9.35 -7.75
N ALA A 374 -11.41 -8.67 -7.60
CA ALA A 374 -11.93 -7.75 -8.61
C ALA A 374 -11.02 -6.52 -8.79
N LEU A 375 -10.41 -6.01 -7.71
CA LEU A 375 -9.39 -4.95 -7.78
C LEU A 375 -8.18 -5.42 -8.60
N VAL A 376 -7.63 -6.60 -8.29
CA VAL A 376 -6.49 -7.17 -9.02
C VAL A 376 -6.85 -7.41 -10.48
N PHE A 377 -8.01 -7.99 -10.75
CA PHE A 377 -8.48 -8.26 -12.11
C PHE A 377 -8.71 -7.00 -12.93
N GLY A 378 -9.27 -5.96 -12.31
CA GLY A 378 -9.44 -4.65 -12.93
C GLY A 378 -8.10 -4.09 -13.41
N VAL A 379 -7.08 -4.12 -12.54
CA VAL A 379 -5.72 -3.69 -12.90
C VAL A 379 -5.18 -4.54 -14.04
N VAL A 380 -5.25 -5.86 -13.95
CA VAL A 380 -4.71 -6.78 -14.96
C VAL A 380 -5.37 -6.59 -16.34
N LYS A 381 -6.66 -6.26 -16.38
CA LYS A 381 -7.41 -6.03 -17.63
C LYS A 381 -7.29 -4.60 -18.15
N SER A 382 -6.78 -3.68 -17.35
CA SER A 382 -6.68 -2.27 -17.70
C SER A 382 -5.79 -2.05 -18.93
N VAL A 383 -6.11 -1.01 -19.69
CA VAL A 383 -5.28 -0.57 -20.82
C VAL A 383 -3.81 -0.36 -20.42
N PRO A 384 -3.46 0.39 -19.35
CA PRO A 384 -2.06 0.59 -18.99
C PRO A 384 -1.32 -0.71 -18.61
N PHE A 385 -2.03 -1.74 -18.14
CA PHE A 385 -1.43 -3.06 -17.85
C PHE A 385 -1.36 -3.99 -19.06
N GLN A 386 -2.23 -3.83 -20.07
CA GLN A 386 -2.25 -4.67 -21.28
C GLN A 386 -1.49 -4.07 -22.46
N TYR A 387 -1.19 -2.77 -22.41
CA TYR A 387 -0.58 -2.01 -23.50
C TYR A 387 0.62 -1.22 -23.00
N ARG A 388 1.44 -0.79 -23.95
CA ARG A 388 2.58 0.11 -23.76
C ARG A 388 2.59 1.20 -24.84
N ARG A 389 3.04 2.41 -24.47
CA ARG A 389 3.30 3.52 -25.40
C ARG A 389 4.67 3.43 -26.03
N GLY A 390 4.78 3.92 -27.26
CA GLY A 390 6.03 3.88 -28.01
C GLY A 390 7.11 4.82 -27.54
N ASP A 391 6.81 5.86 -26.77
CA ASP A 391 7.78 6.89 -26.42
C ASP A 391 8.91 6.48 -25.48
N GLY A 392 8.85 5.31 -24.84
CA GLY A 392 9.97 4.73 -24.09
C GLY A 392 10.60 5.63 -23.02
N ARG A 393 9.99 6.77 -22.67
CA ARG A 393 10.66 7.83 -21.92
C ARG A 393 10.94 7.39 -20.49
N ARG A 394 12.20 7.51 -20.10
CA ARG A 394 12.57 7.80 -18.71
C ARG A 394 12.23 9.27 -18.45
N ILE A 395 11.71 9.57 -17.27
CA ILE A 395 11.16 10.87 -16.85
C ILE A 395 12.25 11.97 -16.69
N TYR A 396 13.48 11.77 -17.17
CA TYR A 396 14.59 12.72 -16.99
C TYR A 396 15.49 12.90 -18.22
N ASP A 397 14.89 13.04 -19.40
CA ASP A 397 15.53 13.71 -20.55
C ASP A 397 14.78 15.00 -20.89
#